data_AF-A0A7J3JC22-F1
#
_entry.id   AF-A0A7J3JC22-F1
#
_cell.length_a   1.000
_cell.length_b   1.000
_cell.length_c   1.000
_cell.angle_alpha   90.00
_cell.angle_beta   90.00
_cell.angle_gamma   90.00
#
_symmetry.space_group_name_H-M   'P 1'
#
loop_
_entity.id
_entity.type
_entity.pdbx_description
1 polymer ?
#
loop_
_entity_poly.entity_id
_entity_poly.type
_entity_poly.pdbx_seq_one_letter_code
_entity_poly.pdbx_strand_id
1 'polypeptide(L)'
;MEHNEVKSENARNVILSYNDKIYYVNSVNVAMKEGADKLKAIFHAKRASDNAQEDLDIEINQNTYDILMEYARLDKLDLIMVLQIEGTSAKYCLMSEEWLKNQLPACTSKGYIV
;
A
#
# COMPACT_ATOMS: atom_id res chain seq x y z
N MET A 1 -0.46 -29.80 2.47
CA MET A 1 -0.72 -28.46 3.04
C MET A 1 -0.40 -27.47 1.93
N GLU A 2 -1.44 -27.01 1.23
CA GLU A 2 -1.31 -26.05 0.14
C GLU A 2 -1.03 -24.67 0.76
N HIS A 3 0.17 -24.15 0.54
CA HIS A 3 0.51 -22.77 0.86
C HIS A 3 -0.01 -21.91 -0.28
N ASN A 4 -1.13 -21.22 -0.07
CA ASN A 4 -1.60 -20.18 -1.00
C ASN A 4 -0.69 -18.95 -0.86
N GLU A 5 0.50 -19.01 -1.45
CA GLU A 5 1.38 -17.86 -1.64
C GLU A 5 0.86 -17.06 -2.84
N VAL A 6 0.25 -15.89 -2.59
CA VAL A 6 -0.07 -14.95 -3.66
C VAL A 6 1.15 -14.05 -3.88
N LYS A 7 2.06 -14.48 -4.76
CA LYS A 7 3.16 -13.63 -5.25
C LYS A 7 2.62 -12.77 -6.39
N SER A 8 2.40 -11.48 -6.11
CA SER A 8 2.14 -10.51 -7.17
C SER A 8 3.48 -10.05 -7.76
N GLU A 9 3.94 -10.71 -8.83
CA GLU A 9 5.15 -10.32 -9.59
C GLU A 9 5.00 -8.95 -10.29
N ASN A 10 3.77 -8.41 -10.33
CA ASN A 10 3.41 -7.09 -10.84
C ASN A 10 2.85 -6.19 -9.73
N ALA A 11 3.44 -6.20 -8.54
CA ALA A 11 2.95 -5.35 -7.46
C ALA A 11 3.17 -3.87 -7.80
N ARG A 12 2.12 -3.32 -8.42
CA ARG A 12 1.90 -1.92 -8.75
C ARG A 12 2.17 -1.11 -7.50
N ASN A 13 2.93 -0.03 -7.65
CA ASN A 13 3.38 0.83 -6.56
C ASN A 13 2.24 1.10 -5.57
N VAL A 14 2.37 0.65 -4.33
CA VAL A 14 1.48 1.03 -3.22
C VAL A 14 2.26 2.01 -2.35
N ILE A 15 1.64 3.15 -2.03
CA ILE A 15 2.16 4.08 -1.03
C ILE A 15 1.42 3.78 0.27
N LEU A 16 2.15 3.31 1.29
CA LEU A 16 1.59 2.95 2.59
C LEU A 16 1.97 4.00 3.64
N SER A 17 0.96 4.55 4.31
CA SER A 17 1.12 5.30 5.56
C SER A 17 0.80 4.39 6.74
N TYR A 18 1.81 4.16 7.59
CA TYR A 18 1.70 3.29 8.76
C TYR A 18 2.63 3.77 9.88
N ASN A 19 2.12 3.86 11.11
CA ASN A 19 2.85 4.35 12.30
C ASN A 19 3.64 5.65 12.04
N ASP A 20 2.94 6.66 11.52
CA ASP A 20 3.49 7.99 11.18
C ASP A 20 4.65 7.99 10.17
N LYS A 21 4.80 6.90 9.41
CA LYS A 21 5.84 6.73 8.39
C LYS A 21 5.21 6.41 7.04
N ILE A 22 5.90 6.84 5.99
CA ILE A 22 5.54 6.57 4.60
C ILE A 22 6.47 5.51 4.03
N TYR A 23 5.88 4.57 3.31
CA TYR A 23 6.53 3.43 2.71
C TYR A 23 6.11 3.26 1.25
N TYR A 24 7.06 2.89 0.40
CA TYR A 24 6.82 2.40 -0.95
C TYR A 24 6.81 0.88 -0.89
N VAL A 25 5.65 0.29 -1.15
CA VAL A 25 5.45 -1.15 -1.06
C VAL A 25 5.57 -1.76 -2.45
N ASN A 26 6.44 -2.76 -2.56
CA ASN A 26 6.76 -3.47 -3.79
C ASN A 26 6.04 -4.80 -3.90
N SER A 27 5.55 -5.37 -2.80
CA SER A 27 4.71 -6.57 -2.81
C SER A 27 4.05 -6.76 -1.45
N VAL A 28 2.93 -7.48 -1.43
CA VAL A 28 2.19 -7.80 -0.21
C VAL A 28 1.87 -9.30 -0.23
N ASN A 29 2.27 -10.01 0.82
CA ASN A 29 1.92 -11.40 1.03
C ASN A 29 0.87 -11.49 2.12
N VAL A 30 -0.25 -12.18 1.89
CA VAL A 30 -1.30 -12.33 2.90
C VAL A 30 -1.49 -13.81 3.23
N ALA A 31 -1.33 -14.15 4.51
CA ALA A 31 -1.61 -15.48 5.02
C ALA A 31 -3.08 -15.57 5.45
N MET A 32 -3.85 -16.37 4.71
CA MET A 32 -5.24 -16.68 5.06
C MET A 32 -5.29 -17.78 6.13
N LYS A 33 -6.05 -17.55 7.19
CA LYS A 33 -6.37 -18.59 8.19
C LYS A 33 -7.89 -18.69 8.30
N GLU A 34 -8.43 -19.86 7.96
CA GLU A 34 -9.88 -20.10 8.04
C GLU A 34 -10.41 -19.82 9.46
N GLY A 35 -11.47 -19.03 9.56
CA GLY A 35 -12.13 -18.68 10.82
C GLY A 35 -11.46 -17.57 11.64
N ALA A 36 -10.47 -16.85 11.11
CA ALA A 36 -9.87 -15.70 11.78
C ALA A 36 -10.52 -14.38 11.34
N ASP A 37 -10.88 -13.52 12.31
CA ASP A 37 -11.43 -12.18 12.05
C ASP A 37 -10.40 -11.21 11.44
N LYS A 38 -9.11 -11.57 11.50
CA LYS A 38 -7.99 -10.78 11.00
C LYS A 38 -7.02 -11.66 10.23
N LEU A 39 -6.45 -11.08 9.18
CA LEU A 39 -5.50 -11.70 8.28
C LEU A 39 -4.10 -11.12 8.55
N LYS A 40 -3.07 -11.95 8.49
CA LYS A 40 -1.69 -11.49 8.62
C LYS A 40 -1.16 -11.12 7.23
N ALA A 41 -0.84 -9.85 7.02
CA ALA A 41 -0.25 -9.36 5.80
C ALA A 41 1.20 -8.89 6.04
N ILE A 42 2.09 -9.26 5.13
CA ILE A 42 3.50 -8.85 5.11
C ILE A 42 3.67 -7.90 3.94
N PHE A 43 3.93 -6.63 4.23
CA PHE A 43 4.21 -5.61 3.21
C PHE A 43 5.71 -5.50 3.03
N HIS A 44 6.21 -5.90 1.88
CA HIS A 44 7.62 -5.74 1.51
C HIS A 44 7.84 -4.31 1.03
N ALA A 45 8.45 -3.50 1.88
CA ALA A 45 8.40 -2.07 1.75
C ALA A 45 9.76 -1.40 1.82
N LYS A 46 9.81 -0.19 1.28
CA LYS A 46 10.97 0.71 1.33
C LYS A 46 10.53 2.01 1.98
N ARG A 47 11.12 2.37 3.11
CA ARG A 47 10.78 3.59 3.82
C ARG A 47 11.16 4.83 3.00
N ALA A 48 10.24 5.78 2.88
CA ALA A 48 10.41 6.93 2.00
C ALA A 48 11.51 7.90 2.45
N SER A 49 11.78 7.99 3.76
CA SER A 49 12.74 8.95 4.33
C SER A 49 14.20 8.61 4.06
N ASP A 50 14.55 7.33 4.08
CA ASP A 50 15.94 6.87 4.06
C ASP A 50 16.17 5.65 3.17
N ASN A 51 15.16 5.25 2.40
CA ASN A 51 15.23 4.16 1.45
C ASN A 51 15.53 2.78 2.08
N ALA A 52 15.39 2.64 3.40
CA ALA A 52 15.60 1.37 4.10
C ALA A 52 14.53 0.35 3.71
N GLN A 53 14.94 -0.88 3.39
CA GLN A 53 14.01 -1.99 3.15
C GLN A 53 13.54 -2.55 4.50
N GLU A 54 12.24 -2.80 4.60
CA GLU A 54 11.57 -3.27 5.81
C GLU A 54 10.37 -4.16 5.43
N ASP A 55 10.23 -5.30 6.08
CA ASP A 55 9.05 -6.14 5.97
C ASP A 55 8.10 -5.80 7.12
N LEU A 56 6.94 -5.23 6.78
CA LEU A 56 5.95 -4.80 7.76
C LEU A 56 4.90 -5.89 7.96
N ASP A 57 4.94 -6.53 9.13
CA ASP A 57 3.89 -7.43 9.60
C ASP A 57 2.70 -6.61 10.12
N ILE A 58 1.58 -6.63 9.39
CA ILE A 58 0.37 -5.87 9.70
C ILE A 58 -0.84 -6.80 9.72
N GLU A 59 -1.65 -6.70 10.78
CA GLU A 59 -2.96 -7.34 10.81
C GLU A 59 -3.97 -6.50 10.03
N ILE A 60 -4.62 -7.12 9.03
CA ILE A 60 -5.64 -6.46 8.22
C ILE A 60 -6.97 -7.19 8.36
N ASN A 61 -8.08 -6.46 8.18
CA ASN A 61 -9.41 -7.07 8.11
C ASN A 61 -9.70 -7.58 6.68
N GLN A 62 -10.80 -8.34 6.53
CA GLN A 62 -11.22 -8.88 5.23
C GLN A 62 -11.44 -7.79 4.17
N ASN A 63 -12.03 -6.65 4.56
CA ASN A 63 -12.29 -5.55 3.63
C ASN A 63 -11.00 -4.96 3.05
N THR A 64 -9.96 -4.78 3.86
CA THR A 64 -8.63 -4.34 3.39
C THR A 64 -8.00 -5.37 2.44
N TYR A 65 -8.16 -6.66 2.73
CA TYR A 65 -7.71 -7.72 1.83
C TYR A 65 -8.43 -7.66 0.48
N ASP A 66 -9.75 -7.51 0.49
CA ASP A 66 -10.55 -7.43 -0.74
C ASP A 66 -10.11 -6.24 -1.59
N ILE A 67 -9.84 -5.08 -0.98
CA ILE A 67 -9.29 -3.89 -1.66
C ILE A 67 -7.93 -4.18 -2.30
N LEU A 68 -7.01 -4.83 -1.58
CA LEU A 68 -5.69 -5.19 -2.11
C LEU A 68 -5.82 -6.17 -3.30
N MET A 69 -6.73 -7.12 -3.21
CA MET A 69 -7.01 -8.09 -4.27
C MET A 69 -7.64 -7.43 -5.50
N GLU A 70 -8.61 -6.54 -5.31
CA GLU A 70 -9.20 -5.75 -6.40
C GLU A 70 -8.15 -4.91 -7.11
N TYR A 71 -7.29 -4.22 -6.36
CA TYR A 71 -6.22 -3.41 -6.94
C TYR A 71 -5.19 -4.25 -7.72
N ALA A 72 -4.83 -5.42 -7.21
CA ALA A 72 -3.98 -6.36 -7.95
C ALA A 72 -4.63 -6.78 -9.29
N ARG A 73 -5.96 -6.92 -9.34
CA ARG A 73 -6.71 -7.29 -10.54
C ARG A 73 -6.91 -6.17 -11.57
N LEU A 74 -6.80 -4.89 -11.18
CA LEU A 74 -7.21 -3.75 -12.02
C LEU A 74 -6.45 -3.58 -13.35
N ASP A 75 -5.45 -4.40 -13.62
CA ASP A 75 -4.52 -4.40 -14.76
C ASP A 75 -4.08 -3.04 -15.37
N LYS A 76 -4.09 -1.95 -14.59
CA LYS A 76 -3.83 -0.57 -15.06
C LYS A 76 -2.48 -0.06 -14.60
N LEU A 77 -1.62 0.32 -15.55
CA LEU A 77 -0.23 0.72 -15.28
C LEU A 77 -0.08 2.11 -14.63
N ASP A 78 -1.06 3.01 -14.80
CA ASP A 78 -0.98 4.38 -14.30
C ASP A 78 -1.63 4.56 -12.91
N LEU A 79 -2.27 3.53 -12.34
CA LEU A 79 -2.90 3.68 -11.01
C LEU A 79 -1.94 3.30 -9.88
N ILE A 80 -1.81 4.21 -8.92
CA ILE A 80 -1.10 4.06 -7.64
C ILE A 80 -2.15 4.02 -6.53
N MET A 81 -2.10 2.99 -5.69
CA MET A 81 -2.90 2.94 -4.46
C MET A 81 -2.16 3.66 -3.34
N VAL A 82 -2.83 4.65 -2.73
CA VAL A 82 -2.40 5.24 -1.47
C VAL A 82 -3.23 4.60 -0.37
N LEU A 83 -2.58 3.88 0.53
CA LEU A 83 -3.18 3.11 1.62
C LEU A 83 -2.71 3.68 2.95
N GLN A 84 -3.64 3.97 3.86
CA GLN A 84 -3.37 4.38 5.23
C GLN A 84 -3.94 3.34 6.17
N ILE A 85 -3.09 2.78 7.03
CA ILE A 85 -3.51 1.81 8.03
C ILE A 85 -3.29 2.42 9.42
N GLU A 86 -4.36 2.55 10.18
CA GLU A 86 -4.38 3.04 11.56
C GLU A 86 -5.12 2.03 12.42
N GLY A 87 -4.36 1.27 13.21
CA GLY A 87 -4.89 0.17 14.02
C GLY A 87 -5.60 -0.87 13.16
N THR A 88 -6.91 -1.02 13.33
CA THR A 88 -7.76 -1.97 12.59
C THR A 88 -8.49 -1.35 11.39
N SER A 89 -8.31 -0.04 11.18
CA SER A 89 -8.96 0.70 10.10
C SER A 89 -7.99 0.94 8.95
N ALA A 90 -8.49 0.78 7.73
CA ALA A 90 -7.76 1.12 6.52
C ALA A 90 -8.57 2.14 5.72
N LYS A 91 -7.90 3.19 5.25
CA LYS A 91 -8.42 4.13 4.27
C LYS A 91 -7.56 4.02 3.02
N TYR A 92 -8.17 4.13 1.86
CA TYR A 92 -7.44 4.08 0.61
C TYR A 92 -7.99 5.06 -0.41
N CYS A 93 -7.14 5.47 -1.33
CA CYS A 93 -7.56 6.11 -2.57
C CYS A 93 -6.68 5.61 -3.73
N LEU A 94 -7.22 5.72 -4.95
CA LEU A 94 -6.47 5.46 -6.16
C LEU A 94 -6.10 6.80 -6.79
N MET A 95 -4.85 6.96 -7.17
CA MET A 95 -4.33 8.14 -7.83
C MET A 95 -3.62 7.73 -9.12
N SER A 96 -3.78 8.52 -10.19
CA SER A 96 -2.96 8.33 -11.39
C SER A 96 -1.53 8.83 -11.15
N GLU A 97 -0.53 8.10 -11.62
CA GLU A 97 0.88 8.49 -11.59
C GLU A 97 1.09 9.78 -12.38
N GLU A 98 0.40 9.95 -13.51
CA GLU A 98 0.39 11.21 -14.27
C GLU A 98 -0.06 12.40 -13.41
N TRP A 99 -1.14 12.26 -12.65
CA TRP A 99 -1.61 13.32 -11.75
C TRP A 99 -0.57 13.64 -10.67
N LEU A 100 0.04 12.63 -10.03
CA LEU A 100 1.08 12.83 -9.02
C LEU A 100 2.31 13.56 -9.59
N LYS A 101 2.76 13.19 -10.79
CA LYS A 101 3.86 13.86 -11.49
C LYS A 101 3.51 15.32 -11.82
N ASN A 102 2.28 15.58 -12.23
CA ASN A 102 1.80 16.91 -12.58
C ASN A 102 1.54 17.82 -11.37
N GLN A 103 1.61 17.32 -10.13
CA GLN A 103 1.61 18.15 -8.91
C GLN A 103 3.02 18.64 -8.53
N LEU A 104 4.08 18.03 -9.05
CA LEU A 104 5.47 18.42 -8.77
C LEU A 104 5.94 19.76 -9.40
N PRO A 105 5.29 20.40 -10.40
CA PRO A 105 5.71 21.72 -10.88
C PRO A 105 5.26 22.93 -10.01
N ALA A 106 4.75 22.72 -8.79
CA ALA A 106 4.35 23.85 -7.91
C ALA A 106 5.19 24.01 -6.63
N CYS A 107 6.17 23.14 -6.37
CA CYS A 107 7.01 23.21 -5.16
C CYS A 107 8.28 24.07 -5.34
N THR A 108 8.19 25.15 -6.11
CA THR A 108 9.18 26.24 -6.14
C THR A 108 8.64 27.59 -5.68
N SER A 109 7.39 27.67 -5.20
CA SER A 109 6.93 28.88 -4.52
C SER A 109 6.70 28.60 -3.04
N LYS A 110 7.47 29.31 -2.21
CA LYS A 110 7.17 29.50 -0.79
C LYS A 110 5.75 30.05 -0.68
N GLY A 111 4.80 29.21 -0.31
CA GLY A 111 3.43 29.62 -0.03
C GLY A 111 2.95 28.92 1.22
N TYR A 112 3.14 29.55 2.38
CA TYR A 112 2.38 29.19 3.58
C TYR A 112 0.96 29.71 3.38
N ILE A 113 -0.06 28.88 3.69
CA ILE A 113 -1.41 29.37 3.92
C ILE A 113 -1.44 29.93 5.35
N VAL A 114 -1.77 31.21 5.48
CA VAL A 114 -2.08 31.92 6.74
C VAL A 114 -3.57 31.81 7.01
#